data_AF-K6WDW0-F1
#
_entry.id   AF-K6WDW0-F1
#
_cell.length_a   1.000
_cell.length_b   1.000
_cell.length_c   1.000
_cell.angle_alpha   90.00
_cell.angle_beta   90.00
_cell.angle_gamma   90.00
#
_symmetry.space_group_name_H-M   'P 1'
#
loop_
_entity.id
_entity.type
_entity.pdbx_description
1 polymer ?
#
loop_
_entity_poly.entity_id
_entity_poly.type
_entity_poly.pdbx_seq_one_letter_code
_entity_poly.pdbx_strand_id
1 'polypeptide(L)' 'MILVRLIDLFVEYVKLLIGTKGSVPARVLAWLVLLAAVVAVIAVVAWGVATIPTLVDTLNGT' A
#
# COMPACT_ATOMS: atom_id res chain seq x y z
N MET A 1 -15.28 16.75 -8.04
CA MET A 1 -14.23 16.62 -9.08
C MET A 1 -12.97 15.89 -8.61
N ILE A 2 -12.49 16.05 -7.36
CA ILE A 2 -11.25 15.39 -6.89
C ILE A 2 -11.32 13.85 -6.92
N LEU A 3 -12.47 13.28 -6.54
CA LEU A 3 -12.64 11.82 -6.46
C LEU A 3 -12.54 11.15 -7.83
N VAL A 4 -13.14 11.77 -8.86
CA VAL A 4 -13.07 11.26 -10.25
C VAL A 4 -11.62 11.21 -10.73
N ARG A 5 -10.82 12.25 -10.43
CA ARG A 5 -9.39 12.29 -10.79
C ARG A 5 -8.58 11.18 -10.13
N LEU A 6 -8.90 10.83 -8.88
CA LEU A 6 -8.26 9.72 -8.17
C LEU A 6 -8.61 8.38 -8.81
N ILE A 7 -9.86 8.19 -9.21
CA ILE A 7 -10.30 6.98 -9.91
C ILE A 7 -9.62 6.88 -11.28
N ASP A 8 -9.53 7.97 -12.03
CA ASP A 8 -8.84 8.00 -13.32
C ASP A 8 -7.36 7.62 -13.17
N LEU A 9 -6.68 8.19 -12.17
CA LEU A 9 -5.29 7.85 -11.85
C LEU A 9 -5.14 6.37 -11.49
N PHE A 10 -6.05 5.83 -10.68
CA PHE A 10 -6.05 4.43 -10.28
C PHE A 10 -6.26 3.50 -11.48
N VAL A 11 -7.25 3.81 -12.33
CA VAL A 11 -7.53 3.02 -13.55
C VAL A 11 -6.34 3.06 -14.51
N GLU A 12 -5.66 4.20 -14.63
CA GLU A 12 -4.45 4.32 -15.45
C GLU A 12 -3.29 3.49 -14.89
N TYR A 13 -3.11 3.48 -13.58
CA TYR A 13 -2.12 2.63 -12.90
C TYR A 13 -2.43 1.14 -13.09
N VAL A 14 -3.70 0.73 -12.98
CA VAL A 14 -4.14 -0.66 -13.24
C VAL A 14 -3.88 -1.06 -14.70
N LYS A 15 -4.20 -0.20 -15.67
CA LYS A 15 -3.91 -0.44 -17.09
C LYS A 15 -2.42 -0.66 -17.35
N LEU A 16 -1.57 0.08 -16.63
CA LEU A 16 -0.12 -0.04 -16.71
C LEU A 16 0.37 -1.36 -16.10
N LEU A 17 -0.18 -1.79 -14.96
CA LEU A 17 0.11 -3.09 -14.33
C LEU A 17 -0.24 -4.28 -15.25
N ILE A 18 -1.41 -4.24 -15.89
CA ILE A 18 -1.89 -5.28 -16.82
C ILE A 18 -1.06 -5.27 -18.14
N GLY A 19 -0.31 -4.20 -18.40
CA GLY A 19 0.51 -4.07 -19.62
C GLY A 19 -0.29 -3.65 -20.85
N THR A 20 -1.51 -3.15 -20.67
CA THR A 20 -2.32 -2.55 -21.75
C THR A 20 -1.83 -1.16 -22.15
N LYS A 21 -0.95 -0.56 -21.33
CA LYS A 21 -0.36 0.77 -21.56
C LYS A 21 1.05 0.84 -20.94
N GLY A 22 1.97 1.54 -21.59
CA GLY A 22 3.31 1.82 -21.06
C GLY A 22 4.42 0.86 -21.53
N SER A 23 5.67 1.22 -21.22
CA SER A 23 6.85 0.42 -21.56
C SER A 23 7.10 -0.70 -20.53
N VAL A 24 7.82 -1.75 -20.94
CA VAL A 24 8.17 -2.87 -20.04
C VAL A 24 8.85 -2.41 -18.74
N PRO A 25 9.82 -1.46 -18.76
CA PRO A 25 10.43 -0.96 -17.53
C PRO A 25 9.44 -0.25 -16.60
N ALA A 26 8.52 0.54 -17.15
CA ALA A 26 7.50 1.24 -16.36
C ALA A 26 6.55 0.24 -15.68
N ARG A 27 6.19 -0.85 -16.37
CA ARG A 27 5.38 -1.93 -15.80
C ARG A 27 6.09 -2.61 -14.62
N VAL A 28 7.37 -2.93 -14.77
CA VAL A 28 8.17 -3.55 -13.70
C VAL A 28 8.22 -2.64 -12.48
N LEU A 29 8.49 -1.34 -12.67
CA LEU A 29 8.48 -0.36 -11.58
C LEU A 29 7.12 -0.27 -10.88
N ALA A 30 6.02 -0.30 -11.62
CA ALA A 30 4.69 -0.29 -11.02
C ALA A 30 4.42 -1.53 -10.16
N TRP A 31 4.84 -2.71 -10.61
CA TRP A 31 4.77 -3.94 -9.81
C TRP A 31 5.63 -3.86 -8.54
N LEU A 32 6.84 -3.30 -8.64
CA LEU A 32 7.70 -3.08 -7.47
C LEU A 32 7.06 -2.13 -6.46
N VAL A 33 6.42 -1.05 -6.92
CA VAL A 33 5.69 -0.12 -6.06
C VAL A 33 4.52 -0.82 -5.37
N LEU A 34 3.76 -1.65 -6.09
CA LEU A 34 2.66 -2.42 -5.51
C LEU A 34 3.16 -3.37 -4.42
N LEU A 35 4.25 -4.11 -4.68
CA LEU A 35 4.86 -5.01 -3.70
C LEU A 35 5.36 -4.25 -2.47
N ALA A 36 6.03 -3.11 -2.67
CA ALA A 36 6.50 -2.27 -1.58
C ALA A 36 5.34 -1.75 -0.72
N ALA A 37 4.22 -1.34 -1.33
CA ALA A 37 3.03 -0.92 -0.62
C ALA A 37 2.43 -2.06 0.21
N VAL A 38 2.33 -3.27 -0.33
CA VAL A 38 1.86 -4.45 0.40
C VAL A 38 2.76 -4.77 1.59
N VAL A 39 4.08 -4.78 1.39
CA VAL A 39 5.06 -5.01 2.47
C VAL A 39 4.95 -3.93 3.55
N ALA A 40 4.79 -2.66 3.17
CA ALA A 40 4.62 -1.57 4.12
C ALA A 40 3.35 -1.74 4.96
N VAL A 41 2.22 -2.12 4.35
CA VAL A 41 0.97 -2.41 5.08
C VAL A 41 1.17 -3.56 6.07
N ILE A 42 1.81 -4.66 5.64
CA ILE A 42 2.12 -5.80 6.51
C ILE A 42 3.02 -5.36 7.68
N ALA A 43 4.04 -4.56 7.42
CA ALA A 43 4.95 -4.05 8.45
C ALA A 43 4.21 -3.18 9.48
N VAL A 44 3.29 -2.30 9.02
CA VAL A 44 2.46 -1.47 9.91
C VAL A 44 1.54 -2.33 10.77
N VAL A 45 0.89 -3.34 10.19
CA VAL A 45 0.03 -4.27 10.93
C VAL A 45 0.84 -5.07 11.96
N ALA A 46 1.99 -5.62 11.55
CA ALA A 46 2.88 -6.36 12.43
C ALA A 46 3.39 -5.49 13.59
N TRP A 47 3.78 -4.25 13.30
CA TRP A 47 4.14 -3.27 14.32
C TRP A 47 2.98 -2.99 15.26
N GLY A 48 1.78 -2.71 14.73
CA GLY A 48 0.58 -2.51 15.52
C GLY A 48 0.33 -3.67 16.48
N VAL A 49 0.32 -4.91 15.98
CA VAL A 49 0.14 -6.12 16.78
C VAL A 49 1.22 -6.25 17.87
N ALA A 50 2.48 -5.99 17.55
CA ALA A 50 3.57 -6.03 18.52
C ALA A 50 3.46 -4.95 19.62
N THR A 51 2.78 -3.84 19.32
CA THR A 51 2.60 -2.71 20.26
C THR A 51 1.34 -2.86 21.11
N ILE A 52 0.43 -3.80 20.78
CA ILE A 52 -0.79 -4.03 21.57
C ILE A 52 -0.49 -4.40 23.03
N PRO A 53 0.42 -5.35 23.35
CA PRO A 53 0.69 -5.70 24.75
C PRO A 53 1.16 -4.51 25.57
N THR A 54 2.07 -3.70 25.03
CA THR A 54 2.60 -2.51 25.69
C THR A 54 1.53 -1.44 25.89
N LEU A 55 0.61 -1.26 24.94
CA LEU A 55 -0.54 -0.37 25.08
C LEU A 55 -1.53 -0.88 26.14
N VAL A 56 -1.77 -2.19 26.19
CA VAL A 56 -2.64 -2.84 27.18
C VAL A 56 -2.05 -2.72 28.59
N ASP A 57 -0.75 -2.95 28.76
CA ASP A 57 -0.05 -2.82 30.04
C ASP A 57 -0.08 -1.36 30.53
N THR A 58 0.11 -0.39 29.63
CA THR A 58 0.02 1.05 29.95
C THR A 58 -1.40 1.46 30.36
N LEU A 59 -2.44 0.91 29.73
CA LEU A 59 -3.84 1.16 30.09
C LEU A 59 -4.24 0.50 31.41
N ASN A 60 -3.65 -0.65 31.73
CA ASN A 60 -3.91 -1.38 32.97
C ASN A 60 -3.09 -0.86 34.17
N GLY A 61 -2.18 0.09 33.95
CA GLY A 61 -1.40 0.75 35.01
C GLY A 61 -0.34 -0.13 35.67
N THR A 62 0.11 -1.18 34.98
CA THR A 62 1.27 -2.01 35.37
C THR A 62 2.60 -1.45 34.84
#